data_AF-U9VVN8-F1
#
_entry.id   AF-U9VVN8-F1
#
_cell.length_a   1.000
_cell.length_b   1.000
_cell.length_c   1.000
_cell.angle_alpha   90.00
_cell.angle_beta   90.00
_cell.angle_gamma   90.00
#
_symmetry.space_group_name_H-M   'P 1'
#
loop_
_entity.id
_entity.type
_entity.pdbx_description
1 polymer ?
#
loop_
_entity_poly.entity_id
_entity_poly.type
_entity_poly.pdbx_seq_one_letter_code
_entity_poly.pdbx_strand_id
1 'polypeptide(L)'
;MSTQTRGKTVFLLASMVGWLLSGGALIYLTPFLANQIAPSDTTHLWMENLTRGGYNPILALAGGGSILICTIIGNAVWYRYFENQT
;
A
#
# COMPACT_ATOMS: atom_id res chain seq x y z
N MET A 1 -10.44 -6.57 -28.63
CA MET A 1 -10.20 -7.34 -27.38
C MET A 1 -8.69 -7.34 -27.15
N SER A 2 -8.22 -6.82 -26.01
CA SER A 2 -6.79 -6.91 -25.68
C SER A 2 -6.42 -8.38 -25.49
N THR A 3 -5.42 -8.88 -26.22
CA THR A 3 -4.97 -10.27 -26.07
C THR A 3 -4.28 -10.44 -24.72
N GLN A 4 -4.78 -11.35 -23.88
CA GLN A 4 -4.16 -11.67 -22.60
C GLN A 4 -2.85 -12.43 -22.84
N THR A 5 -1.71 -11.83 -22.50
CA THR A 5 -0.39 -12.46 -22.59
C THR A 5 0.11 -12.93 -21.22
N ARG A 6 1.09 -13.84 -21.20
CA ARG A 6 1.76 -14.24 -19.94
C ARG A 6 2.34 -13.04 -19.19
N GLY A 7 2.94 -12.09 -19.93
CA GLY A 7 3.49 -10.86 -19.35
C GLY A 7 2.41 -10.01 -18.67
N LYS A 8 1.26 -9.80 -19.33
CA LYS A 8 0.12 -9.07 -18.76
C LYS A 8 -0.42 -9.75 -17.50
N THR A 9 -0.49 -11.09 -17.49
CA THR A 9 -0.91 -11.84 -16.29
C THR A 9 0.04 -11.62 -15.12
N VAL A 10 1.36 -11.76 -15.34
CA VAL A 10 2.35 -11.57 -14.26
C VAL A 10 2.33 -10.13 -13.74
N PHE A 11 2.24 -9.14 -14.64
CA PHE A 11 2.12 -7.74 -14.25
C PHE A 11 0.89 -7.48 -13.38
N LEU A 12 -0.29 -7.96 -13.79
CA LEU A 12 -1.52 -7.78 -13.02
C LEU A 12 -1.42 -8.43 -11.64
N LEU A 13 -0.88 -9.64 -11.54
CA LEU A 13 -0.69 -10.31 -10.25
C LEU A 13 0.28 -9.54 -9.34
N ALA A 14 1.41 -9.08 -9.87
CA ALA A 14 2.37 -8.28 -9.09
C ALA A 14 1.76 -6.93 -8.66
N SER A 15 1.00 -6.27 -9.54
CA SER A 15 0.29 -5.02 -9.26
C SER A 15 -0.75 -5.22 -8.15
N MET A 16 -1.52 -6.32 -8.19
CA MET A 16 -2.47 -6.67 -7.13
C MET A 16 -1.78 -6.80 -5.77
N VAL A 17 -0.64 -7.49 -5.70
CA VAL A 17 0.12 -7.62 -4.46
C VAL A 17 0.58 -6.25 -3.95
N GLY A 18 1.10 -5.39 -4.83
CA GLY A 18 1.51 -4.03 -4.47
C GLY A 18 0.37 -3.19 -3.87
N TRP A 19 -0.81 -3.23 -4.50
CA TRP A 19 -2.00 -2.54 -4.00
C TRP A 19 -2.50 -3.10 -2.67
N LEU A 20 -2.51 -4.42 -2.51
CA LEU A 20 -2.94 -5.08 -1.27
C LEU A 20 -2.03 -4.72 -0.09
N LEU A 21 -0.71 -4.75 -0.31
CA LEU A 21 0.26 -4.37 0.71
C LEU A 21 0.16 -2.88 1.08
N SER A 22 -0.03 -2.02 0.07
CA SER A 22 -0.23 -0.58 0.29
C SER A 22 -1.52 -0.30 1.09
N GLY A 23 -2.63 -0.95 0.72
CA GLY A 23 -3.91 -0.84 1.44
C GLY A 23 -3.80 -1.37 2.87
N GLY A 24 -3.16 -2.51 3.06
CA GLY A 24 -2.89 -3.08 4.38
C GLY A 24 -2.08 -2.12 5.26
N ALA A 25 -1.04 -1.50 4.71
CA ALA A 25 -0.25 -0.51 5.44
C ALA A 25 -1.08 0.72 5.86
N LEU A 26 -1.96 1.20 4.98
CA LEU A 26 -2.85 2.35 5.28
C LEU A 26 -3.82 2.07 6.42
N ILE A 27 -4.36 0.84 6.54
CA ILE A 27 -5.24 0.45 7.64
C ILE A 27 -4.56 0.70 9.00
N TYR A 28 -3.28 0.33 9.10
CA TYR A 28 -2.51 0.52 10.33
C TYR A 28 -1.92 1.92 10.47
N LEU A 29 -1.64 2.61 9.36
CA LEU A 29 -1.13 3.98 9.39
C LEU A 29 -2.20 4.99 9.82
N THR A 30 -3.46 4.73 9.48
CA THR A 30 -4.60 5.61 9.80
C THR A 30 -4.72 5.91 11.30
N PRO A 31 -4.77 4.94 12.21
CA PRO A 31 -4.87 5.21 13.65
C PRO A 31 -3.64 5.96 14.19
N PHE A 32 -2.44 5.67 13.66
CA PHE A 32 -1.23 6.38 14.02
C PHE A 32 -1.28 7.86 13.62
N LEU A 33 -1.69 8.14 12.38
CA LEU A 33 -1.85 9.52 11.90
C LEU A 33 -2.98 10.25 12.63
N ALA A 34 -4.10 9.58 12.90
CA ALA A 34 -5.20 10.14 13.68
C ALA A 34 -4.73 10.53 15.09
N ASN A 35 -3.96 9.66 15.75
CA ASN A 35 -3.39 9.96 17.06
C ASN A 35 -2.39 11.11 17.06
N GLN A 36 -1.71 11.38 15.93
CA GLN A 36 -0.78 12.49 15.79
C GLN A 36 -1.47 13.83 15.46
N ILE A 37 -2.47 13.80 14.57
CA ILE A 37 -3.10 15.01 14.02
C ILE A 37 -4.27 15.48 14.91
N ALA A 38 -5.05 14.54 15.45
CA ALA A 38 -6.24 14.79 16.25
C ALA A 38 -6.33 13.81 17.42
N PRO A 39 -5.45 13.95 18.44
CA PRO A 39 -5.40 13.03 19.56
C PRO A 39 -6.69 13.03 20.37
N SER A 40 -7.10 11.83 20.80
CA SER A 40 -8.26 11.58 21.66
C SER A 40 -8.05 10.30 22.48
N ASP A 41 -8.83 10.11 23.55
CA ASP A 41 -8.76 8.89 24.37
C ASP A 41 -8.93 7.62 23.52
N THR A 42 -9.77 7.67 22.48
CA THR A 42 -9.98 6.56 21.55
C THR A 42 -8.74 6.27 20.71
N THR A 43 -8.06 7.28 20.15
CA THR A 43 -6.86 7.07 19.35
C THR A 43 -5.68 6.60 20.20
N HIS A 44 -5.60 7.06 21.45
CA HIS A 44 -4.62 6.58 22.42
C HIS A 44 -4.83 5.10 22.77
N LEU A 45 -6.06 4.69 23.07
CA LEU A 45 -6.41 3.29 23.34
C LEU A 45 -6.14 2.36 22.14
N TRP A 46 -6.46 2.82 20.93
CA TRP A 46 -6.12 2.09 19.71
C TRP A 46 -4.62 1.87 19.56
N MET A 47 -3.82 2.92 19.74
CA MET A 47 -2.36 2.83 19.66
C MET A 47 -1.77 1.94 20.77
N GLU A 48 -2.32 1.99 21.99
CA GLU A 48 -1.89 1.10 23.07
C GLU A 48 -2.14 -0.37 22.73
N ASN A 49 -3.35 -0.70 22.24
CA ASN A 49 -3.69 -2.06 21.85
C ASN A 49 -2.85 -2.57 20.67
N LEU A 50 -2.61 -1.72 19.67
CA LEU A 50 -1.73 -2.06 18.54
C LEU A 50 -0.30 -2.30 19.01
N THR A 51 0.23 -1.42 19.87
CA THR A 51 1.60 -1.53 20.39
C THR A 51 1.80 -2.80 21.23
N ARG A 52 0.78 -3.20 22.03
CA ARG A 52 0.79 -4.49 22.74
C ARG A 52 0.88 -5.69 21.79
N GLY A 53 0.34 -5.57 20.58
CA GLY A 53 0.46 -6.55 19.50
C GLY A 53 1.80 -6.52 18.74
N GLY A 54 2.77 -5.69 19.17
CA GLY A 54 4.07 -5.54 18.51
C GLY A 54 4.04 -4.65 17.26
N TYR A 55 2.99 -3.85 17.07
CA TYR A 55 2.88 -2.91 15.96
C TYR A 55 4.02 -1.88 15.97
N ASN A 56 4.65 -1.67 14.81
CA ASN A 56 5.63 -0.60 14.58
C ASN A 56 5.12 0.34 13.48
N PRO A 57 4.72 1.58 13.82
CA PRO A 57 4.20 2.53 12.84
C PRO A 57 5.21 2.99 11.79
N ILE A 58 6.51 2.98 12.13
CA ILE A 58 7.57 3.35 11.18
C ILE A 58 7.67 2.31 10.06
N LEU A 59 7.46 1.03 10.36
CA LEU A 59 7.42 -0.02 9.34
C LEU A 59 6.22 0.14 8.41
N ALA A 60 5.05 0.48 8.95
CA ALA A 60 3.86 0.75 8.13
C ALA A 60 4.08 1.96 7.21
N LEU A 61 4.70 3.02 7.71
CA LEU A 61 4.98 4.23 6.94
C LEU A 61 6.05 3.98 5.86
N ALA A 62 7.23 3.50 6.24
CA ALA A 62 8.34 3.32 5.32
C ALA A 62 8.11 2.14 4.36
N GLY A 63 7.63 1.01 4.87
CA GLY A 63 7.32 -0.18 4.08
C GLY A 63 6.12 0.06 3.16
N GLY A 64 5.00 0.54 3.70
CA GLY A 64 3.81 0.85 2.91
C GLY A 64 4.05 1.95 1.88
N GLY A 65 4.74 3.02 2.28
CA GLY A 65 5.06 4.14 1.39
C GLY A 65 5.98 3.75 0.24
N SER A 66 7.03 2.97 0.51
CA SER A 66 7.93 2.49 -0.55
C SER A 66 7.22 1.55 -1.53
N ILE A 67 6.40 0.62 -1.03
CA ILE A 67 5.59 -0.27 -1.87
C ILE A 67 4.62 0.54 -2.74
N LEU A 68 3.97 1.55 -2.18
CA LEU A 68 3.06 2.41 -2.93
C LEU A 68 3.78 3.13 -4.06
N ILE A 69 4.94 3.74 -3.80
CA ILE A 69 5.75 4.43 -4.81
C ILE A 69 6.15 3.46 -5.93
N CYS A 70 6.69 2.29 -5.57
CA CYS A 70 7.06 1.26 -6.54
C CYS A 70 5.87 0.78 -7.36
N THR A 71 4.71 0.60 -6.73
CA THR A 71 3.47 0.17 -7.39
C THR A 71 3.01 1.23 -8.39
N ILE A 72 2.98 2.50 -8.01
CA ILE A 72 2.60 3.61 -8.90
C ILE A 72 3.56 3.70 -10.09
N ILE A 73 4.87 3.70 -9.84
CA ILE A 73 5.88 3.79 -10.92
C ILE A 73 5.77 2.58 -11.85
N GLY A 74 5.67 1.36 -11.30
CA GLY A 74 5.54 0.14 -12.08
C GLY A 74 4.29 0.13 -12.96
N ASN A 75 3.16 0.56 -12.42
CA ASN A 75 1.92 0.70 -13.21
C ASN A 75 2.06 1.79 -14.29
N ALA A 76 2.61 2.97 -13.96
CA ALA A 76 2.79 4.05 -14.92
C ALA A 76 3.70 3.65 -16.10
N VAL A 77 4.81 2.97 -15.81
CA VAL A 77 5.71 2.41 -16.83
C VAL A 77 4.98 1.36 -17.67
N TRP A 78 4.22 0.46 -17.03
CA TRP A 78 3.48 -0.57 -17.75
C TRP A 78 2.50 0.02 -18.76
N TYR A 79 1.62 0.92 -18.30
CA TYR A 79 0.60 1.51 -19.17
C TYR A 79 1.21 2.35 -20.29
N ARG A 80 2.28 3.09 -20.01
CA ARG A 80 2.95 3.92 -21.01
C ARG A 80 3.59 3.10 -22.13
N TYR A 81 4.26 2.00 -21.80
CA TYR A 81 5.12 1.29 -22.75
C TYR A 81 4.57 -0.04 -23.24
N PHE A 82 3.64 -0.69 -22.53
CA PHE A 82 3.19 -2.04 -22.90
C PHE A 82 1.69 -2.11 -23.19
N GLU A 83 0.87 -1.26 -22.58
CA GLU A 83 -0.58 -1.23 -22.83
C GLU A 83 -0.95 -0.30 -24.00
N ASN A 84 -0.30 0.86 -24.12
CA ASN A 84 -0.60 1.85 -25.16
C ASN A 84 0.03 1.54 -26.55
N GLN A 85 0.71 0.41 -26.71
CA GLN A 85 1.33 0.00 -27.98
C GLN A 85 0.46 -0.94 -28.82
N THR A 86 -0.84 -1.07 -28.52
CA THR A 86 -1.81 -1.87 -29.30
C THR A 86 -2.91 -1.04 -29.92
#